data_AF-A0A813DNW7-F1
#
_entry.id   AF-A0A813DNW7-F1
#
_cell.length_a   1.000
_cell.length_b   1.000
_cell.length_c   1.000
_cell.angle_alpha   90.00
_cell.angle_beta   90.00
_cell.angle_gamma   90.00
#
_symmetry.space_group_name_H-M   'P 1'
#
loop_
_entity.id
_entity.type
_entity.pdbx_description
1 polymer ?
#
loop_
_entity_poly.entity_id
_entity_poly.type
_entity_poly.pdbx_seq_one_letter_code
_entity_poly.pdbx_strand_id
1 'polypeptide(L)'
;MAAEEVGSWRLLNPLSIRFSQPRIAPHFRDGHLLQDTVSEVFEAQLEDPQRHFSRLQDAAEGAPPYDLVLVPPFPAIRVISWLPKIRRPDGEAERDANGDQILGRRAWFALDNRRLYSMQCAAAKRWPRRCCVVVRCVEEVPGTTIKELRKFRTTTEGRSIDIGVRAGDCRPWCWTQAAPPCARGVGDVEADGLYPE
;
A
#
# COMPACT_ATOMS: atom_id res chain seq x y z
N MET A 1 7.01 26.20 -2.61
CA MET A 1 7.85 24.99 -2.65
C MET A 1 6.99 23.86 -3.19
N ALA A 2 7.46 23.15 -4.21
CA ALA A 2 6.66 22.12 -4.87
C ALA A 2 6.25 21.04 -3.86
N ALA A 3 4.98 20.64 -3.85
CA ALA A 3 4.42 19.61 -2.97
C ALA A 3 5.02 18.21 -3.18
N GLU A 4 6.09 18.09 -3.96
CA GLU A 4 6.77 16.84 -4.31
C GLU A 4 7.79 16.39 -3.26
N GLU A 5 8.27 17.29 -2.37
CA GLU A 5 9.33 16.96 -1.40
C GLU A 5 8.84 16.60 0.00
N VAL A 6 7.54 16.68 0.29
CA VAL A 6 7.02 16.41 1.65
C VAL A 6 7.08 14.91 1.97
N GLY A 7 7.68 14.55 3.11
CA GLY A 7 7.69 13.19 3.68
C GLY A 7 9.05 12.69 4.14
N SER A 8 9.10 11.49 4.72
CA SER A 8 10.30 10.76 5.11
C SER A 8 10.53 9.56 4.17
N TRP A 9 11.78 9.20 3.87
CA TRP A 9 12.08 7.97 3.11
C TRP A 9 12.05 6.79 4.07
N ARG A 10 11.32 5.73 3.71
CA ARG A 10 11.21 4.54 4.55
C ARG A 10 11.23 3.21 3.79
N LEU A 11 11.59 2.13 4.47
CA LEU A 11 11.38 0.75 4.01
C LEU A 11 10.09 0.18 4.61
N LEU A 12 9.08 -0.08 3.78
CA LEU A 12 7.82 -0.69 4.26
C LEU A 12 7.60 -2.05 3.64
N ASN A 13 6.95 -2.95 4.38
CA ASN A 13 6.37 -4.15 3.79
C ASN A 13 5.24 -3.73 2.84
N PRO A 14 5.31 -4.02 1.53
CA PRO A 14 4.24 -3.63 0.62
C PRO A 14 2.88 -4.27 0.98
N LEU A 15 2.87 -5.44 1.63
CA LEU A 15 1.65 -6.12 2.06
C LEU A 15 0.94 -5.40 3.22
N SER A 16 1.63 -4.51 3.95
CA SER A 16 1.02 -3.67 4.99
C SER A 16 0.50 -2.32 4.50
N ILE A 17 0.86 -1.94 3.27
CA ILE A 17 0.36 -0.70 2.65
C ILE A 17 -1.04 -0.98 2.08
N ARG A 18 -1.98 -0.08 2.33
CA ARG A 18 -3.38 -0.20 1.92
C ARG A 18 -3.68 0.57 0.63
N PHE A 19 -4.62 0.06 -0.16
CA PHE A 19 -5.15 0.74 -1.33
C PHE A 19 -6.05 1.91 -0.93
N SER A 20 -5.85 3.07 -1.54
CA SER A 20 -6.69 4.25 -1.28
C SER A 20 -8.04 4.20 -1.99
N GLN A 21 -8.13 3.53 -3.13
CA GLN A 21 -9.32 3.49 -3.98
C GLN A 21 -9.78 2.05 -4.15
N PRO A 22 -11.08 1.80 -4.33
CA PRO A 22 -11.61 0.45 -4.45
C PRO A 22 -11.29 -0.20 -5.81
N ARG A 23 -10.82 0.56 -6.81
CA ARG A 23 -10.63 0.07 -8.18
C ARG A 23 -9.40 0.66 -8.86
N ILE A 24 -8.74 -0.15 -9.68
CA ILE A 24 -7.70 0.26 -10.65
C ILE A 24 -8.00 -0.25 -12.05
N ALA A 25 -7.56 0.51 -13.05
CA ALA A 25 -7.50 0.04 -14.43
C ALA A 25 -6.39 -1.03 -14.59
N PRO A 26 -6.55 -2.01 -15.50
CA PRO A 26 -5.58 -3.08 -15.74
C PRO A 26 -4.31 -2.60 -16.47
N HIS A 27 -4.21 -1.31 -16.79
CA HIS A 27 -3.09 -0.69 -17.47
C HIS A 27 -2.65 0.61 -16.79
N PHE A 28 -1.38 0.96 -16.96
CA PHE A 28 -0.81 2.25 -16.62
C PHE A 28 -1.27 3.33 -17.61
N ARG A 29 -0.91 4.60 -17.36
CA ARG A 29 -1.33 5.72 -18.24
C ARG A 29 -0.58 5.71 -19.57
N ASP A 30 0.62 5.15 -19.58
CA ASP A 30 1.50 4.96 -20.72
C ASP A 30 1.17 3.69 -21.52
N GLY A 31 0.16 2.92 -21.10
CA GLY A 31 -0.32 1.73 -21.80
C GLY A 31 0.27 0.41 -21.31
N HIS A 32 1.29 0.42 -20.44
CA HIS A 32 1.85 -0.82 -19.89
C HIS A 32 0.80 -1.60 -19.09
N LEU A 33 0.77 -2.93 -19.27
CA LEU A 33 -0.13 -3.79 -18.50
C LEU A 33 0.39 -3.99 -17.08
N LEU A 34 -0.53 -4.13 -16.11
CA LEU A 34 -0.15 -4.42 -14.72
C LEU A 34 0.71 -5.70 -14.60
N GLN A 35 0.39 -6.74 -15.37
CA GLN A 35 1.08 -8.03 -15.27
C GLN A 35 2.52 -7.98 -15.80
N ASP A 36 2.76 -7.15 -16.83
CA ASP A 36 4.11 -6.95 -17.38
C ASP A 36 4.96 -6.24 -16.32
N THR A 37 4.45 -5.15 -15.75
CA THR A 37 5.13 -4.41 -14.67
C THR A 37 5.36 -5.27 -13.42
N VAL A 38 4.45 -6.17 -13.06
CA VAL A 38 4.65 -7.14 -11.97
C VAL A 38 5.87 -8.04 -12.24
N SER A 39 6.07 -8.44 -13.50
CA SER A 39 7.17 -9.33 -13.90
C SER A 39 8.52 -8.62 -13.93
N GLU A 40 8.51 -7.29 -14.07
CA GLU A 40 9.70 -6.44 -14.03
C GLU A 40 10.17 -6.10 -12.59
N VAL A 41 9.34 -6.34 -11.57
CA VAL A 41 9.75 -6.18 -10.18
C VAL A 41 10.75 -7.27 -9.82
N PHE A 42 11.98 -6.87 -9.51
CA PHE A 42 13.05 -7.80 -9.14
C PHE A 42 13.44 -7.68 -7.66
N GLU A 43 14.14 -8.70 -7.17
CA GLU A 43 14.62 -8.80 -5.79
C GLU A 43 16.09 -8.36 -5.70
N ALA A 44 16.40 -7.58 -4.67
CA ALA A 44 17.77 -7.30 -4.26
C ALA A 44 17.97 -7.75 -2.80
N GLN A 45 19.21 -8.16 -2.48
CA GLN A 45 19.61 -8.41 -1.10
C GLN A 45 19.73 -7.08 -0.35
N LEU A 46 19.33 -7.07 0.93
CA LEU A 46 19.39 -5.86 1.76
C LEU A 46 20.83 -5.40 2.03
N GLU A 47 21.76 -6.36 2.07
CA GLU A 47 23.19 -6.14 2.35
C GLU A 47 24.01 -5.78 1.11
N ASP A 48 23.39 -5.58 -0.06
CA ASP A 48 24.10 -5.23 -1.29
C ASP A 48 24.89 -3.90 -1.11
N PRO A 49 26.24 -3.93 -1.02
CA PRO A 49 27.04 -2.75 -0.71
C PRO A 49 26.97 -1.66 -1.77
N GLN A 50 26.54 -2.02 -2.99
CA GLN A 50 26.37 -1.08 -4.09
C GLN A 50 25.07 -0.28 -3.99
N ARG A 51 24.15 -0.68 -3.10
CA ARG A 51 22.85 -0.02 -2.93
C ARG A 51 22.76 0.65 -1.57
N HIS A 52 22.42 1.94 -1.59
CA HIS A 52 22.32 2.78 -0.40
C HIS A 52 21.13 2.46 0.54
N PHE A 53 20.52 1.27 0.44
CA PHE A 53 19.38 0.87 1.30
C PHE A 53 19.79 0.67 2.76
N SER A 54 21.07 0.37 3.02
CA SER A 54 21.63 0.14 4.36
C SER A 54 21.49 1.31 5.34
N ARG A 55 21.21 2.53 4.85
CA ARG A 55 20.95 3.72 5.69
C ARG A 55 19.46 3.92 6.02
N LEU A 56 18.55 3.18 5.40
CA LEU A 56 17.11 3.23 5.69
C LEU A 56 16.79 2.11 6.68
N GLN A 57 16.47 2.46 7.93
CA GLN A 57 15.98 1.52 8.93
C GLN A 57 14.47 1.75 9.13
N ASP A 58 13.62 0.81 8.72
CA ASP A 58 12.18 0.88 9.04
C ASP A 58 11.55 -0.51 9.18
N ALA A 59 11.88 -1.18 10.27
CA ALA A 59 10.97 -2.14 10.88
C ALA A 59 10.45 -1.48 12.17
N ALA A 60 9.22 -1.79 12.58
CA ALA A 60 8.74 -1.45 13.91
C ALA A 60 9.79 -1.82 14.97
N GLU A 61 9.87 -1.10 16.07
CA GLU A 61 10.65 -1.58 17.20
C GLU A 61 10.16 -2.98 17.60
N GLY A 62 11.09 -3.95 17.67
CA GLY A 62 10.77 -5.36 17.95
C GLY A 62 10.27 -6.18 16.75
N ALA A 63 10.04 -5.58 15.57
CA ALA A 63 9.76 -6.35 14.37
C ALA A 63 11.04 -7.03 13.85
N PRO A 64 10.94 -8.23 13.23
CA PRO A 64 12.09 -8.89 12.64
C PRO A 64 12.74 -8.01 11.54
N PRO A 65 13.95 -8.34 11.06
CA PRO A 65 14.48 -7.73 9.84
C PRO A 65 13.70 -8.17 8.59
N TYR A 66 13.84 -7.41 7.51
CA TYR A 66 13.38 -7.83 6.19
C TYR A 66 14.37 -8.81 5.56
N ASP A 67 13.83 -9.78 4.80
CA ASP A 67 14.62 -10.77 4.08
C ASP A 67 15.09 -10.26 2.71
N LEU A 68 14.35 -9.33 2.11
CA LEU A 68 14.52 -8.91 0.72
C LEU A 68 14.04 -7.47 0.48
N VAL A 69 14.68 -6.78 -0.47
CA VAL A 69 14.18 -5.53 -1.05
C VAL A 69 13.57 -5.81 -2.41
N LEU A 70 12.34 -5.39 -2.63
CA LEU A 70 11.71 -5.38 -3.95
C LEU A 70 12.01 -4.07 -4.66
N VAL A 71 12.45 -4.18 -5.91
CA VAL A 71 12.89 -3.04 -6.72
C VAL A 71 11.99 -2.96 -7.95
N PRO A 72 11.00 -2.06 -7.94
CA PRO A 72 10.08 -1.91 -9.07
C PRO A 72 10.72 -1.11 -10.22
N PRO A 73 10.19 -1.24 -11.46
CA PRO A 73 10.66 -0.50 -12.63
C PRO A 73 10.15 0.96 -12.66
N PHE A 74 9.80 1.51 -11.51
CA PHE A 74 9.25 2.86 -11.39
C PHE A 74 9.78 3.57 -10.14
N PRO A 75 9.74 4.91 -10.11
CA PRO A 75 10.11 5.67 -8.91
C PRO A 75 9.26 5.25 -7.71
N ALA A 76 9.91 5.25 -6.54
CA ALA A 76 9.28 4.95 -5.26
C ALA A 76 7.93 5.65 -5.10
N ILE A 77 6.95 4.92 -4.59
CA ILE A 77 5.61 5.47 -4.41
C ILE A 77 5.56 6.36 -3.16
N ARG A 78 4.58 7.27 -3.16
CA ARG A 78 4.18 7.97 -1.96
C ARG A 78 3.10 7.20 -1.23
N VAL A 79 3.26 7.12 0.08
CA VAL A 79 2.24 6.61 1.01
C VAL A 79 1.90 7.69 2.02
N ILE A 80 0.70 7.66 2.55
CA ILE A 80 0.20 8.64 3.52
C ILE A 80 -0.37 7.95 4.74
N SER A 81 -0.05 8.47 5.94
CA SER A 81 -0.65 8.01 7.19
C SER A 81 -2.05 8.59 7.30
N TRP A 82 -3.08 7.74 7.32
CA TRP A 82 -4.46 8.19 7.26
C TRP A 82 -5.41 7.31 8.08
N LEU A 83 -6.44 7.93 8.65
CA LEU A 83 -7.58 7.28 9.30
C LEU A 83 -8.73 7.14 8.29
N PRO A 84 -8.96 5.94 7.71
CA PRO A 84 -10.00 5.75 6.72
C PRO A 84 -11.38 5.88 7.38
N LYS A 85 -12.36 6.42 6.66
CA LYS A 85 -13.76 6.33 7.10
C LYS A 85 -14.22 4.89 6.88
N ILE A 86 -14.83 4.28 7.89
CA ILE A 86 -15.48 2.98 7.71
C ILE A 86 -16.67 3.20 6.79
N ARG A 87 -16.82 2.31 5.81
CA ARG A 87 -17.88 2.41 4.80
C ARG A 87 -18.62 1.09 4.71
N ARG A 88 -19.93 1.20 4.52
CA ARG A 88 -20.79 0.07 4.18
C ARG A 88 -20.50 -0.42 2.76
N PRO A 89 -21.01 -1.61 2.38
CA PRO A 89 -20.85 -2.13 1.02
C PRO A 89 -21.39 -1.23 -0.09
N ASP A 90 -22.36 -0.35 0.21
CA ASP A 90 -22.89 0.66 -0.70
C ASP A 90 -21.94 1.86 -0.91
N GLY A 91 -20.85 1.95 -0.14
CA GLY A 91 -19.86 3.03 -0.18
C GLY A 91 -20.17 4.19 0.75
N GLU A 92 -21.31 4.20 1.45
CA GLU A 92 -21.66 5.24 2.40
C GLU A 92 -20.84 5.14 3.69
N ALA A 93 -20.46 6.30 4.24
CA ALA A 93 -19.69 6.33 5.48
C ALA A 93 -20.58 5.94 6.65
N GLU A 94 -20.11 5.00 7.47
CA GLU A 94 -20.78 4.65 8.71
C GLU A 94 -20.74 5.80 9.69
N ARG A 95 -21.81 5.93 10.48
CA ARG A 95 -21.99 6.99 11.46
C ARG A 95 -22.35 6.40 12.82
N ASP A 96 -21.84 7.01 13.88
CA ASP A 96 -22.16 6.65 15.25
C ASP A 96 -23.53 7.22 15.68
N ALA A 97 -23.89 7.04 16.96
CA ALA A 97 -25.15 7.50 17.53
C ALA A 97 -25.32 9.04 17.50
N ASN A 98 -24.22 9.79 17.41
CA ASN A 98 -24.22 11.26 17.34
C ASN A 98 -24.27 11.76 15.88
N GLY A 99 -24.16 10.85 14.91
CA GLY A 99 -24.09 11.17 13.49
C GLY A 99 -22.68 11.45 12.99
N ASP A 100 -21.65 11.27 13.83
CA ASP A 100 -20.25 11.45 13.45
C ASP A 100 -19.75 10.26 12.67
N GLN A 101 -18.81 10.49 11.75
CA GLN A 101 -18.29 9.42 10.89
C GLN A 101 -17.37 8.48 11.67
N ILE A 102 -17.64 7.18 11.59
CA ILE A 102 -16.79 6.16 12.22
C ILE A 102 -15.49 6.05 11.41
N LEU A 103 -14.36 6.17 12.11
CA LEU A 103 -13.03 6.02 11.54
C LEU A 103 -12.47 4.62 11.85
N GLY A 104 -11.78 4.05 10.87
CA GLY A 104 -11.03 2.81 11.02
C GLY A 104 -9.65 3.06 11.64
N ARG A 105 -8.80 2.04 11.57
CA ARG A 105 -7.44 2.14 12.12
C ARG A 105 -6.54 2.98 11.22
N ARG A 106 -5.62 3.71 11.84
CA ARG A 106 -4.57 4.44 11.12
C ARG A 106 -3.73 3.45 10.33
N ALA A 107 -3.51 3.75 9.07
CA ALA A 107 -2.71 2.91 8.18
C ALA A 107 -1.97 3.72 7.12
N TRP A 108 -0.97 3.10 6.49
CA TRP A 108 -0.30 3.65 5.32
C TRP A 108 -1.12 3.38 4.07
N PHE A 109 -1.54 4.43 3.37
CA PHE A 109 -2.30 4.32 2.12
C PHE A 109 -1.46 4.74 0.93
N ALA A 110 -1.47 3.95 -0.14
CA ALA A 110 -0.79 4.33 -1.37
C ALA A 110 -1.53 5.44 -2.12
N LEU A 111 -0.76 6.43 -2.61
CA LEU A 111 -1.25 7.42 -3.55
C LEU A 111 -1.25 6.93 -5.01
N ASP A 112 -0.63 5.78 -5.27
CA ASP A 112 -0.68 5.08 -6.57
C ASP A 112 -0.97 3.58 -6.37
N ASN A 113 -2.25 3.21 -6.53
CA ASN A 113 -2.71 1.84 -6.30
C ASN A 113 -2.21 0.84 -7.36
N ARG A 114 -1.89 1.27 -8.58
CA ARG A 114 -1.38 0.37 -9.64
C ARG A 114 0.06 -0.03 -9.37
N ARG A 115 0.87 0.94 -8.93
CA ARG A 115 2.24 0.68 -8.46
C ARG A 115 2.24 -0.17 -7.19
N LEU A 116 1.37 0.13 -6.22
CA LEU A 116 1.21 -0.71 -5.03
C LEU A 116 0.83 -2.16 -5.38
N TYR A 117 -0.17 -2.34 -6.25
CA TYR A 117 -0.61 -3.66 -6.71
C TYR A 117 0.57 -4.48 -7.26
N SER A 118 1.43 -3.84 -8.06
CA SER A 118 2.59 -4.50 -8.67
C SER A 118 3.57 -5.01 -7.61
N MET A 119 3.86 -4.18 -6.60
CA MET A 119 4.74 -4.55 -5.49
C MET A 119 4.12 -5.60 -4.57
N GLN A 120 2.82 -5.52 -4.28
CA GLN A 120 2.14 -6.53 -3.45
C GLN A 120 2.06 -7.89 -4.15
N CYS A 121 1.84 -7.93 -5.47
CA CYS A 121 1.90 -9.17 -6.24
C CYS A 121 3.28 -9.82 -6.17
N ALA A 122 4.34 -9.01 -6.28
CA ALA A 122 5.70 -9.51 -6.12
C ALA A 122 5.91 -10.07 -4.70
N ALA A 123 5.58 -9.32 -3.66
CA ALA A 123 5.73 -9.76 -2.26
C ALA A 123 4.90 -11.00 -1.91
N ALA A 124 3.65 -11.08 -2.36
CA ALA A 124 2.77 -12.22 -2.11
C ALA A 124 3.35 -13.53 -2.67
N LYS A 125 4.02 -13.48 -3.83
CA LYS A 125 4.72 -14.63 -4.42
C LYS A 125 5.93 -15.10 -3.59
N ARG A 126 6.52 -14.24 -2.76
CA ARG A 126 7.68 -14.55 -1.90
C ARG A 126 7.29 -14.96 -0.49
N TRP A 127 6.02 -14.87 -0.13
CA TRP A 127 5.55 -15.26 1.20
C TRP A 127 6.00 -16.70 1.54
N PRO A 128 6.54 -16.96 2.74
CA PRO A 128 6.55 -16.11 3.95
C PRO A 128 7.74 -15.14 4.10
N ARG A 129 8.60 -14.98 3.09
CA ARG A 129 9.73 -14.04 3.18
C ARG A 129 9.23 -12.60 3.33
N ARG A 130 9.76 -11.88 4.33
CA ARG A 130 9.43 -10.49 4.64
C ARG A 130 10.12 -9.57 3.66
N CYS A 131 9.37 -9.15 2.65
CA CYS A 131 9.83 -8.20 1.65
C CYS A 131 9.65 -6.75 2.14
N CYS A 132 10.51 -5.84 1.71
CA CYS A 132 10.30 -4.40 1.84
C CYS A 132 10.45 -3.66 0.50
N VAL A 133 9.93 -2.44 0.45
CA VAL A 133 10.07 -1.50 -0.66
C VAL A 133 10.44 -0.13 -0.13
N VAL A 134 11.24 0.62 -0.89
CA VAL A 134 11.49 2.03 -0.59
C VAL A 134 10.26 2.84 -0.96
N VAL A 135 9.75 3.61 0.01
CA VAL A 135 8.60 4.50 -0.16
C VAL A 135 8.88 5.87 0.44
N ARG A 136 8.12 6.85 -0.01
CA ARG A 136 8.08 8.19 0.57
C ARG A 136 6.84 8.32 1.44
N CYS A 137 7.04 8.40 2.75
CA CYS A 137 5.98 8.46 3.76
C CYS A 137 5.58 9.90 4.07
N VAL A 138 4.32 10.24 3.85
CA VAL A 138 3.71 11.52 4.21
C VAL A 138 2.94 11.32 5.51
N GLU A 139 3.54 11.75 6.63
CA GLU A 139 3.02 11.52 7.98
C GLU A 139 1.85 12.45 8.32
N GLU A 140 1.95 13.71 7.93
CA GLU A 140 0.90 14.71 8.10
C GLU A 140 0.56 15.35 6.77
N VAL A 141 -0.73 15.66 6.61
CA VAL A 141 -1.20 16.52 5.55
C VAL A 141 -1.24 17.94 6.11
N PRO A 142 -0.35 18.85 5.69
CA PRO A 142 -0.45 20.24 6.09
C PRO A 142 -1.84 20.77 5.74
N GLY A 143 -2.44 21.53 6.65
CA GLY A 143 -3.82 22.02 6.58
C GLY A 143 -4.25 22.48 5.18
N THR A 144 -5.52 22.20 4.86
CA THR A 144 -6.17 22.02 3.54
C THR A 144 -6.04 20.62 2.96
N THR A 145 -6.97 19.76 3.39
CA THR A 145 -7.39 18.48 2.77
C THR A 145 -6.78 18.24 1.39
N ILE A 146 -5.70 17.46 1.33
CA ILE A 146 -5.13 16.94 0.08
C ILE A 146 -6.30 16.43 -0.78
N LYS A 147 -6.47 16.99 -1.99
CA LYS A 147 -7.60 16.66 -2.88
C LYS A 147 -7.64 15.16 -3.18
N GLU A 148 -6.49 14.51 -3.12
CA GLU A 148 -6.27 13.08 -3.28
C GLU A 148 -6.95 12.28 -2.17
N LEU A 149 -7.02 12.80 -0.93
CA LEU A 149 -7.75 12.14 0.17
C LEU A 149 -9.26 12.08 -0.07
N ARG A 150 -9.83 12.98 -0.87
CA ARG A 150 -11.26 12.89 -1.25
C ARG A 150 -11.55 11.64 -2.08
N LYS A 151 -10.53 11.11 -2.76
CA LYS A 151 -10.58 9.89 -3.57
C LYS A 151 -10.48 8.64 -2.70
N PHE A 152 -10.21 8.78 -1.39
CA PHE A 152 -10.08 7.65 -0.49
C PHE A 152 -11.47 7.11 -0.14
N ARG A 153 -11.86 6.07 -0.88
CA ARG A 153 -13.24 5.53 -0.92
C ARG A 153 -13.28 4.02 -0.81
N THR A 154 -12.24 3.42 -0.24
CA THR A 154 -12.21 1.97 -0.03
C THR A 154 -13.32 1.52 0.93
N THR A 155 -13.94 0.39 0.62
CA THR A 155 -14.94 -0.29 1.45
C THR A 155 -14.35 -1.49 2.20
N THR A 156 -13.09 -1.84 1.90
CA THR A 156 -12.36 -2.96 2.52
C THR A 156 -11.18 -2.47 3.36
N GLU A 157 -11.28 -1.22 3.82
CA GLU A 157 -10.20 -0.47 4.47
C GLU A 157 -8.89 -0.42 3.65
N GLY A 158 -8.95 -0.75 2.36
CA GLY A 158 -7.82 -0.77 1.44
C GLY A 158 -7.07 -2.09 1.39
N ARG A 159 -7.65 -3.18 1.91
CA ARG A 159 -7.03 -4.51 1.92
C ARG A 159 -7.26 -5.31 0.64
N SER A 160 -8.24 -4.88 -0.15
CA SER A 160 -8.51 -5.44 -1.47
C SER A 160 -8.73 -4.33 -2.49
N ILE A 161 -8.65 -4.70 -3.75
CA ILE A 161 -8.93 -3.81 -4.87
C ILE A 161 -9.57 -4.57 -6.02
N ASP A 162 -10.44 -3.89 -6.75
CA ASP A 162 -11.02 -4.37 -8.01
C ASP A 162 -10.14 -3.98 -9.19
N ILE A 163 -9.85 -4.94 -10.06
CA ILE A 163 -9.10 -4.72 -11.29
C ILE A 163 -10.09 -4.73 -12.46
N GLY A 164 -10.27 -3.59 -13.10
CA GLY A 164 -11.17 -3.45 -14.25
C GLY A 164 -11.54 -2.01 -14.54
N VAL A 165 -12.05 -1.75 -15.74
CA VAL A 165 -12.51 -0.42 -16.16
C VAL A 165 -14.00 -0.23 -15.90
N ARG A 166 -14.81 -1.22 -16.28
CA ARG A 166 -16.28 -1.17 -16.18
C ARG A 166 -16.76 -1.82 -14.88
N ALA A 167 -17.79 -1.22 -14.27
CA ALA A 167 -18.48 -1.86 -13.16
C ALA A 167 -19.17 -3.14 -13.66
N GLY A 168 -18.98 -4.27 -12.94
CA GLY A 168 -19.50 -5.59 -13.33
C GLY A 168 -18.45 -6.51 -13.97
N ASP A 169 -17.45 -5.95 -14.66
CA ASP A 169 -16.36 -6.72 -15.30
C ASP A 169 -15.05 -6.69 -14.48
N CYS A 170 -15.15 -6.32 -13.20
CA CYS A 170 -14.00 -6.20 -12.32
C CYS A 170 -13.65 -7.54 -11.69
N ARG A 171 -12.35 -7.81 -11.54
CA ARG A 171 -11.85 -8.95 -10.79
C ARG A 171 -11.36 -8.48 -9.42
N PRO A 172 -11.94 -8.97 -8.31
CA PRO A 172 -11.45 -8.63 -6.99
C PRO A 172 -10.07 -9.24 -6.78
N TRP A 173 -9.22 -8.53 -6.06
CA TRP A 173 -7.89 -8.99 -5.69
C TRP A 173 -7.55 -8.57 -4.27
N CYS A 174 -7.01 -9.51 -3.49
CA CYS A 174 -6.32 -9.23 -2.24
C CYS A 174 -5.10 -10.14 -2.13
N TRP A 175 -4.05 -9.66 -1.48
CA TRP A 175 -2.77 -10.35 -1.47
C TRP A 175 -2.84 -11.70 -0.72
N THR A 176 -3.66 -11.81 0.34
CA THR A 176 -3.79 -13.03 1.15
C THR A 176 -4.37 -14.21 0.35
N GLN A 177 -5.24 -13.92 -0.62
CA GLN A 177 -5.77 -14.93 -1.54
C GLN A 177 -4.78 -15.28 -2.66
N ALA A 178 -3.95 -14.33 -3.06
CA ALA A 178 -2.94 -14.51 -4.11
C ALA A 178 -1.65 -15.19 -3.62
N ALA A 179 -1.34 -15.09 -2.33
CA ALA A 179 -0.22 -15.77 -1.69
C ALA A 179 -0.47 -17.29 -1.53
N PRO A 180 0.58 -18.10 -1.27
CA PRO A 180 0.43 -19.53 -1.00
C PRO A 180 -0.57 -19.81 0.14
N PRO A 181 -1.20 -21.01 0.20
CA PRO A 181 -2.23 -21.31 1.19
C PRO A 181 -1.84 -21.08 2.66
N CYS A 182 -0.55 -21.17 2.99
CA CYS A 182 -0.03 -20.88 4.34
C CYS A 182 -0.16 -19.40 4.76
N ALA A 183 -0.43 -18.49 3.82
CA ALA A 183 -0.74 -17.10 4.09
C ALA A 183 -2.21 -16.88 4.48
N ARG A 184 -3.09 -17.85 4.21
CA ARG A 184 -4.53 -17.72 4.48
C ARG A 184 -4.77 -17.84 5.98
N GLY A 185 -5.50 -16.88 6.55
CA GLY A 185 -5.78 -16.84 7.98
C GLY A 185 -4.64 -16.29 8.84
N VAL A 186 -3.52 -15.90 8.22
CA VAL A 186 -2.57 -15.00 8.89
C VAL A 186 -3.34 -13.71 9.17
N GLY A 187 -3.29 -13.24 10.42
CA GLY A 187 -3.84 -11.95 10.79
C GLY A 187 -3.22 -10.82 9.95
N ASP A 188 -3.71 -9.61 10.12
CA ASP A 188 -3.27 -8.50 9.30
C ASP A 188 -1.76 -8.28 9.42
N VAL A 189 -1.09 -8.22 8.26
CA VAL A 189 0.30 -7.73 8.19
C VAL A 189 0.19 -6.22 8.32
N GLU A 190 0.18 -5.72 9.54
CA GLU A 190 0.13 -4.29 9.80
C GLU A 190 1.54 -3.69 9.77
N ALA A 191 1.63 -2.41 9.46
CA ALA A 191 2.86 -1.65 9.66
C ALA A 191 2.93 -1.28 11.15
N ASP A 192 3.07 -2.29 12.01
CA ASP A 192 3.09 -2.13 13.46
C ASP A 192 4.10 -1.03 13.84
N GLY A 193 3.72 -0.09 14.71
CA GLY A 193 4.63 0.94 15.24
C GLY A 193 5.25 1.94 14.25
N LEU A 194 4.93 1.90 12.96
CA LEU A 194 5.48 2.82 11.95
C LEU A 194 4.57 4.02 11.66
N TYR A 195 3.65 4.32 12.57
CA TYR A 195 2.81 5.51 12.53
C TYR A 195 3.34 6.53 13.55
N PRO A 196 3.35 7.83 13.25
CA PRO A 196 3.55 8.84 14.30
C PRO A 196 2.43 8.70 15.34
N GLU A 197 2.80 8.83 16.62
CA GLU A 197 1.87 8.85 17.76
C GLU A 197 0.85 10.00 17.66
#